data_AF-A0A6A0H4K6-F1
#
_entry.id   AF-A0A6A0H4K6-F1
#
_cell.length_a   1.000
_cell.length_b   1.000
_cell.length_c   1.000
_cell.angle_alpha   90.00
_cell.angle_beta   90.00
_cell.angle_gamma   90.00
#
_symmetry.space_group_name_H-M   'P 1'
#
loop_
_entity.id
_entity.type
_entity.pdbx_description
1 polymer ?
#
loop_
_entity_poly.entity_id
_entity_poly.type
_entity_poly.pdbx_seq_one_letter_code
_entity_poly.pdbx_strand_id
1 'polypeptide(L)' 'MRRSMEQQQVEIRRQMERRLSEKISEVKRQCDVEKQRAVEDTKKKQWCANCGKEALFFCCWNTSYCDYPCQVSGSG' A
#
# COMPACT_ATOMS: atom_id res chain seq x y z
N MET A 1 19.58 27.50 37.57
CA MET A 1 19.71 26.04 37.32
C MET A 1 18.37 25.40 36.92
N ARG A 2 17.31 25.47 37.73
CA ARG A 2 15.99 24.86 37.43
C ARG A 2 15.35 25.30 36.09
N ARG A 3 15.31 26.60 35.79
CA ARG A 3 14.78 27.12 34.50
C ARG A 3 15.51 26.61 33.26
N SER A 4 16.83 26.40 33.36
CA SER A 4 17.64 25.89 32.25
C SER A 4 17.33 24.41 31.96
N MET A 5 17.09 23.61 33.01
CA MET A 5 16.65 22.23 32.86
C MET A 5 15.25 22.13 32.23
N GLU A 6 14.32 23.00 32.64
CA GLU A 6 12.98 23.07 32.07
C GLU A 6 13.01 23.44 30.57
N GLN A 7 13.86 24.41 30.19
CA GLN A 7 14.08 24.75 28.78
C GLN A 7 14.66 23.59 27.98
N GLN A 8 15.63 22.86 28.54
CA GLN A 8 16.22 21.69 27.89
C GLN A 8 15.18 20.57 27.67
N GLN A 9 14.27 20.34 28.62
CA GLN A 9 13.19 19.35 28.47
C GLN A 9 12.22 19.72 27.34
N VAL A 10 11.86 21.00 27.20
CA VAL A 10 11.00 21.49 26.11
C VAL A 10 11.68 21.30 24.76
N GLU A 11 12.97 21.62 24.66
CA GLU A 11 13.73 21.45 23.41
C GLU A 11 13.84 19.99 23.00
N ILE A 12 14.14 19.08 23.94
CA ILE A 12 14.18 17.64 23.68
C ILE A 12 12.82 17.14 23.14
N ARG A 13 11.71 17.57 23.74
CA ARG A 13 10.37 17.20 23.27
C ARG A 13 10.11 17.67 21.85
N ARG A 14 10.44 18.93 21.53
CA ARG A 14 10.28 19.49 20.18
C ARG A 14 11.13 18.77 19.15
N GLN A 15 12.36 18.41 19.51
CA GLN A 15 13.23 17.63 18.63
C GLN A 15 12.67 16.23 18.37
N MET A 16 12.13 15.57 19.40
CA MET A 16 11.46 14.28 19.24
C MET A 16 10.24 14.38 18.31
N GLU A 17 9.37 15.37 18.52
CA GLU A 17 8.18 15.61 17.69
C GLU A 17 8.56 15.88 16.23
N ARG A 18 9.61 16.69 15.99
CA ARG A 18 10.11 16.96 14.64
C ARG A 18 10.61 15.69 13.96
N ARG A 19 11.44 14.91 14.65
CA ARG A 19 11.97 13.64 14.11
C ARG A 19 10.86 12.63 13.82
N LEU A 20 9.84 12.57 14.67
CA LEU A 20 8.67 11.71 14.43
C LEU A 20 7.91 12.18 13.19
N SER A 21 7.67 13.48 13.05
CA SER A 21 7.00 14.06 11.88
C SER A 21 7.77 13.79 10.58
N GLU A 22 9.08 13.98 10.59
CA GLU A 22 9.97 13.66 9.46
C GLU A 22 9.89 12.17 9.10
N LYS A 23 9.93 11.28 10.10
CA LYS A 23 9.84 9.84 9.86
C LYS A 23 8.49 9.41 9.30
N ILE A 24 7.40 10.00 9.79
CA ILE A 24 6.05 9.77 9.26
C ILE A 24 5.98 10.22 7.79
N SER A 25 6.52 11.40 7.48
CA SER A 25 6.57 11.91 6.10
C SER A 25 7.34 10.98 5.17
N GLU A 26 8.50 10.50 5.62
CA GLU A 26 9.32 9.54 4.87
C GLU A 26 8.57 8.23 4.59
N VAL A 27 7.93 7.65 5.61
CA VAL A 27 7.16 6.40 5.47
C VAL A 27 5.98 6.58 4.51
N LYS A 28 5.26 7.71 4.60
CA LYS A 28 4.17 8.03 3.66
C LYS A 28 4.67 8.10 2.22
N ARG A 29 5.77 8.82 1.98
CA ARG A 29 6.38 8.91 0.66
C ARG A 29 6.77 7.54 0.11
N GLN A 30 7.36 6.69 0.95
CA GLN A 30 7.76 5.34 0.55
C GLN A 30 6.53 4.47 0.20
N CYS A 31 5.49 4.52 1.02
CA CYS A 31 4.21 3.83 0.77
C CYS A 31 3.57 4.28 -0.55
N ASP A 32 3.58 5.57 -0.85
CA ASP A 32 3.04 6.08 -2.12
C ASP A 32 3.81 5.57 -3.34
N VAL A 33 5.15 5.49 -3.25
CA VAL A 33 5.98 4.92 -4.32
C VAL A 33 5.69 3.43 -4.50
N GLU A 34 5.60 2.67 -3.42
CA GLU A 34 5.31 1.23 -3.46
C GLU A 34 3.91 0.94 -4.00
N LYS A 35 2.91 1.71 -3.56
CA LYS A 35 1.54 1.65 -4.06
C LYS A 35 1.50 1.90 -5.57
N GLN A 36 2.20 2.93 -6.05
CA GLN A 36 2.22 3.26 -7.47
C GLN A 36 2.84 2.13 -8.31
N ARG A 37 3.95 1.56 -7.84
CA ARG A 37 4.57 0.37 -8.48
C ARG A 37 3.62 -0.82 -8.51
N ALA A 38 2.94 -1.12 -7.40
CA ALA A 38 1.98 -2.22 -7.33
C ALA A 38 0.80 -2.03 -8.30
N VAL A 39 0.33 -0.80 -8.49
CA VAL A 39 -0.72 -0.47 -9.48
C VAL A 39 -0.22 -0.71 -10.91
N GLU A 40 0.99 -0.26 -11.23
CA GLU A 40 1.60 -0.44 -12.54
C GLU A 40 1.80 -1.91 -12.88
N ASP A 41 2.26 -2.71 -11.91
CA ASP A 41 2.43 -4.15 -12.10
C ASP A 41 1.10 -4.89 -12.20
N THR A 42 0.09 -4.45 -11.44
CA THR A 42 -1.27 -4.98 -11.54
C THR A 42 -1.84 -4.78 -12.95
N LYS A 43 -1.66 -3.59 -13.54
CA LYS A 43 -2.16 -3.27 -14.88
C LYS A 43 -1.54 -4.10 -16.01
N LYS A 44 -0.40 -4.76 -15.79
CA LYS A 44 0.28 -5.59 -16.80
C LYS A 44 -0.26 -7.02 -16.91
N LYS A 45 -1.15 -7.43 -15.99
CA LYS A 45 -1.65 -8.80 -15.86
C LYS A 45 -3.17 -8.87 -16.02
N GLN A 46 -3.67 -10.07 -16.29
CA GLN A 46 -5.09 -10.39 -16.20
C GLN A 46 -5.41 -10.94 -14.80
N TRP A 47 -6.60 -10.62 -14.29
CA TRP A 47 -7.01 -10.98 -12.93
C TRP A 47 -8.31 -11.76 -12.96
N CYS A 48 -8.38 -12.79 -12.13
CA CYS A 48 -9.53 -13.68 -12.04
C CYS A 48 -10.75 -12.90 -11.55
N ALA A 49 -11.81 -12.87 -12.37
CA ALA A 49 -13.04 -12.16 -12.07
C ALA A 49 -13.74 -12.67 -10.80
N ASN A 50 -13.48 -13.91 -10.39
CA ASN A 50 -14.07 -14.51 -9.20
C ASN A 50 -13.27 -14.29 -7.91
N CYS A 51 -11.93 -14.34 -7.97
CA CYS A 51 -11.10 -14.39 -6.74
C CYS A 51 -9.90 -13.44 -6.70
N GLY A 52 -9.65 -12.67 -7.76
CA GLY A 52 -8.56 -11.68 -7.79
C GLY A 52 -7.14 -12.25 -7.87
N LYS A 53 -6.96 -13.58 -8.01
CA LYS A 53 -5.67 -14.17 -8.37
C LYS A 53 -5.33 -13.87 -9.82
N GLU A 54 -4.05 -14.00 -10.20
CA GLU A 54 -3.64 -13.89 -11.60
C GLU A 54 -4.41 -14.92 -12.45
N ALA A 55 -5.04 -14.45 -13.53
CA ALA A 55 -5.83 -15.31 -14.41
C ALA A 55 -4.93 -16.07 -15.38
N LEU A 56 -5.35 -17.28 -15.74
CA LEU A 56 -4.62 -18.17 -16.64
C LEU A 56 -5.29 -18.27 -18.02
N PHE A 57 -6.61 -18.05 -18.10
CA PHE A 57 -7.35 -18.13 -19.36
C PHE A 57 -8.47 -17.08 -19.45
N PHE A 58 -8.78 -16.71 -20.69
CA PHE A 58 -9.74 -15.67 -21.07
C PHE A 58 -11.10 -16.29 -21.42
N CYS A 59 -12.19 -15.64 -21.03
CA CYS A 59 -13.54 -16.00 -21.45
C CYS A 59 -14.11 -14.98 -22.45
N CYS A 60 -14.19 -13.71 -22.06
CA CYS A 60 -14.68 -12.60 -22.88
C CYS A 60 -14.08 -11.27 -22.39
N TRP A 61 -14.40 -10.15 -23.06
CA TRP A 61 -13.82 -8.84 -22.75
C TRP A 61 -13.92 -8.52 -21.25
N ASN A 62 -12.76 -8.29 -20.62
CA ASN A 62 -12.62 -8.01 -19.19
C ASN A 62 -13.06 -9.12 -18.23
N THR A 63 -13.18 -10.37 -18.71
CA THR A 63 -13.56 -11.54 -17.91
C THR A 63 -12.57 -12.68 -18.15
N SER A 64 -11.70 -12.91 -17.17
CA SER A 64 -10.69 -13.99 -17.16
C SER A 64 -10.73 -14.74 -15.83
N TYR A 65 -10.23 -15.97 -15.77
CA TYR A 65 -10.25 -16.80 -14.56
C TYR A 65 -8.90 -17.48 -14.30
N CYS A 66 -8.61 -17.77 -13.03
CA CYS A 66 -7.41 -18.49 -12.63
C CYS A 66 -7.55 -20.02 -12.74
N ASP A 67 -8.78 -20.55 -12.69
CA ASP A 67 -9.07 -21.98 -12.74
C ASP A 67 -10.55 -22.24 -13.11
N TYR A 68 -10.89 -23.45 -13.55
CA TYR A 68 -12.24 -23.85 -13.96
C TYR A 68 -13.29 -23.66 -12.85
N PRO A 69 -13.04 -23.99 -11.56
CA PRO A 69 -14.01 -23.73 -10.50
C PRO A 69 -14.36 -22.23 -10.39
N CYS A 70 -13.38 -21.35 -10.57
CA CYS A 70 -13.61 -19.91 -10.56
C CYS A 70 -14.46 -19.45 -11.76
N GLN A 71 -14.34 -20.10 -12.91
CA GLN A 71 -15.18 -19.82 -14.07
C GLN A 71 -16.64 -20.21 -13.81
N VAL A 72 -16.88 -21.42 -13.27
CA VAL A 72 -18.24 -21.91 -12.99
C VAL A 72 -18.93 -21.07 -11.93
N SER A 73 -18.26 -20.74 -10.82
CA SER A 73 -18.81 -19.89 -9.76
C SER A 73 -19.04 -18.45 -10.18
N GLY A 74 -18.17 -17.89 -11.02
CA GLY A 74 -18.26 -16.50 -11.48
C GLY A 74 -19.20 -16.28 -12.66
N SER A 75 -19.91 -17.31 -13.14
CA SER A 75 -20.88 -17.23 -14.24
C SER A 75 -22.34 -17.11 -13.76
N GLY A 76 -22.56 -16.95 -12.44
CA GLY A 76 -23.87 -16.78 -11.81
C GLY A 76 -24.23 -15.33 -11.53
#